data_AF-A0A9P4WS05-F1
#
_entry.id   AF-A0A9P4WS05-F1
#
_cell.length_a   1.000
_cell.length_b   1.000
_cell.length_c   1.000
_cell.angle_alpha   90.00
_cell.angle_beta   90.00
_cell.angle_gamma   90.00
#
_symmetry.space_group_name_H-M   'P 1'
#
loop_
_entity.id
_entity.type
_entity.pdbx_description
1 polymer ?
#
loop_
_entity_poly.entity_id
_entity_poly.type
_entity_poly.pdbx_seq_one_letter_code
_entity_poly.pdbx_strand_id
1 'polypeptide(L)'
;MPKIGSDVQNGIADAYWGYLPEGNIWGFSMMHKSGTGGAPKYGVVSQVPVIGLAYTLLADLSQPRASADEGGAGWYKSSLTNGITIELAASEHAGLYSYTLPKANNASPSIVVNVSHVLQSFRGLGGAVNWQDGFSAMQTNAEVTPPLETVDPRAPDASTKEGRGALPDWLQYGYITSRFTRAVSRAVEYSTNDFGLYQVAAGLGKTEDGATYLNRSRNWRNHWNPNAISEGHNGSMVPRSANGSFIPQDPKDCGGCY
;
A
#
# COMPACT_ATOMS: atom_id res chain seq x y z
N MET A 1 9.00 9.10 -16.65
CA MET A 1 9.24 8.05 -17.67
C MET A 1 9.09 6.68 -17.02
N PRO A 2 8.13 5.86 -17.47
CA PRO A 2 7.94 4.50 -16.99
C PRO A 2 9.11 3.61 -17.43
N LYS A 3 9.48 2.69 -16.55
CA LYS A 3 10.41 1.59 -16.81
C LYS A 3 9.68 0.34 -16.39
N ILE A 4 8.86 -0.19 -17.30
CA ILE A 4 7.99 -1.32 -17.04
C ILE A 4 8.76 -2.63 -17.06
N GLY A 5 8.46 -3.55 -16.15
CA GLY A 5 9.16 -4.82 -16.05
C GLY A 5 8.54 -5.78 -15.05
N SER A 6 9.07 -6.99 -14.99
CA SER A 6 8.73 -7.99 -13.97
C SER A 6 9.28 -7.60 -12.61
N ASP A 7 8.56 -7.98 -11.55
CA ASP A 7 8.98 -7.91 -10.16
C ASP A 7 9.22 -9.35 -9.66
N VAL A 8 10.47 -9.81 -9.60
CA VAL A 8 10.86 -11.21 -9.38
C VAL A 8 11.51 -11.39 -8.02
N GLN A 9 11.24 -12.51 -7.35
CA GLN A 9 11.93 -12.90 -6.13
C GLN A 9 12.28 -14.38 -6.17
N ASN A 10 13.48 -14.72 -5.70
CA ASN A 10 13.94 -16.10 -5.54
C ASN A 10 14.37 -16.43 -4.10
N GLY A 11 14.25 -15.47 -3.17
CA GLY A 11 14.62 -15.65 -1.77
C GLY A 11 16.11 -15.85 -1.51
N ILE A 12 16.98 -15.55 -2.49
CA ILE A 12 18.45 -15.68 -2.36
C ILE A 12 19.23 -14.49 -2.93
N ALA A 13 18.59 -13.60 -3.71
CA ALA A 13 19.23 -12.44 -4.32
C ALA A 13 18.29 -11.23 -4.42
N ASP A 14 18.87 -10.03 -4.42
CA ASP A 14 18.16 -8.78 -4.68
C ASP A 14 17.87 -8.63 -6.19
N ALA A 15 16.59 -8.55 -6.58
CA ALA A 15 16.17 -8.18 -7.93
C ALA A 15 16.20 -6.66 -8.10
N TYR A 16 17.39 -6.05 -8.15
CA TYR A 16 17.52 -4.59 -8.02
C TYR A 16 16.73 -3.74 -9.02
N TRP A 17 16.53 -4.24 -10.23
CA TRP A 17 15.76 -3.60 -11.30
C TRP A 17 14.49 -4.39 -11.63
N GLY A 18 14.03 -5.23 -10.70
CA GLY A 18 12.82 -6.05 -10.80
C GLY A 18 13.07 -7.46 -11.31
N TYR A 19 14.14 -7.73 -12.04
CA TYR A 19 14.34 -9.03 -12.69
C TYR A 19 15.42 -9.90 -12.05
N LEU A 20 15.14 -11.20 -12.00
CA LEU A 20 16.07 -12.30 -11.80
C LEU A 20 15.76 -13.41 -12.82
N PRO A 21 16.77 -14.18 -13.29
CA PRO A 21 16.53 -15.28 -14.23
C PRO A 21 15.71 -16.40 -13.60
N GLU A 22 15.89 -16.66 -12.30
CA GLU A 22 15.11 -17.63 -11.54
C GLU A 22 14.20 -16.94 -10.51
N GLY A 23 13.18 -17.66 -10.03
CA GLY A 23 12.24 -17.19 -9.02
C GLY A 23 10.81 -17.05 -9.54
N ASN A 24 9.93 -16.59 -8.65
CA ASN A 24 8.53 -16.31 -8.97
C ASN A 24 8.37 -14.83 -9.33
N ILE A 25 7.44 -14.57 -10.25
CA ILE A 25 6.97 -13.23 -10.57
C ILE A 25 5.90 -12.85 -9.54
N TRP A 26 6.14 -11.77 -8.80
CA TRP A 26 5.23 -11.18 -7.83
C TRP A 26 4.35 -10.08 -8.41
N GLY A 27 4.70 -9.59 -9.60
CA GLY A 27 3.93 -8.61 -10.33
C GLY A 27 4.72 -8.02 -11.50
N PHE A 28 4.09 -7.06 -12.16
CA PHE A 28 4.71 -6.28 -13.20
C PHE A 28 4.46 -4.81 -12.89
N SER A 29 5.52 -4.05 -12.64
CA SER A 29 5.41 -2.67 -12.19
C SER A 29 5.92 -1.65 -13.21
N MET A 30 5.38 -0.44 -13.14
CA MET A 30 5.67 0.64 -14.10
C MET A 30 6.97 1.40 -13.82
N MET A 31 7.57 1.24 -12.63
CA MET A 31 8.71 2.04 -12.18
C MET A 31 9.83 1.15 -11.67
N HIS A 32 10.94 1.15 -12.42
CA HIS A 32 12.20 0.49 -12.07
C HIS A 32 13.37 1.48 -12.19
N LYS A 33 14.47 1.22 -11.48
CA LYS A 33 15.71 2.02 -11.59
C LYS A 33 16.78 1.24 -12.35
N SER A 34 17.54 1.95 -13.20
CA SER A 34 18.75 1.41 -13.85
C SER A 34 19.98 1.81 -13.05
N GLY A 35 20.91 0.87 -12.82
CA GLY A 35 22.13 1.09 -12.04
C GLY A 35 21.91 0.95 -10.54
N THR A 36 22.51 -0.06 -9.93
CA THR A 36 22.05 -0.55 -8.62
C THR A 36 23.23 -0.72 -7.67
N GLY A 37 23.57 0.37 -6.98
CA GLY A 37 24.08 0.31 -5.62
C GLY A 37 22.92 0.51 -4.65
N GLY A 38 22.94 -0.14 -3.48
CA GLY A 38 21.86 0.01 -2.49
C GLY A 38 20.91 -1.19 -2.43
N ALA A 39 19.73 -1.01 -1.86
CA ALA A 39 18.65 -2.00 -1.86
C ALA A 39 17.73 -1.74 -3.07
N PRO A 40 16.98 -2.74 -3.58
CA PRO A 40 15.96 -2.52 -4.59
C PRO A 40 15.00 -1.39 -4.20
N LYS A 41 14.53 -0.62 -5.19
CA LYS A 41 13.67 0.55 -5.02
C LYS A 41 12.56 0.54 -6.07
N TYR A 42 11.47 1.24 -5.78
CA TYR A 42 10.25 1.28 -6.62
C TYR A 42 9.53 -0.06 -6.64
N GLY A 43 8.87 -0.43 -7.75
CA GLY A 43 7.86 -1.49 -7.76
C GLY A 43 6.42 -0.97 -7.82
N VAL A 44 6.20 0.33 -8.06
CA VAL A 44 4.86 0.92 -8.10
C VAL A 44 4.56 1.57 -9.44
N VAL A 45 3.32 1.53 -9.95
CA VAL A 45 2.22 0.66 -9.50
C VAL A 45 2.39 -0.72 -10.13
N SER A 46 2.18 -1.79 -9.36
CA SER A 46 2.31 -3.18 -9.84
C SER A 46 0.96 -3.77 -10.24
N GLN A 47 0.95 -4.60 -11.28
CA GLN A 47 -0.20 -5.38 -11.74
C GLN A 47 0.11 -6.87 -11.69
N VAL A 48 -0.82 -7.65 -11.14
CA VAL A 48 -0.73 -9.12 -11.08
C VAL A 48 -1.98 -9.73 -11.72
N PRO A 49 -1.88 -10.36 -12.89
CA PRO A 49 -2.99 -11.07 -13.49
C PRO A 49 -3.21 -12.41 -12.76
N VAL A 50 -4.45 -12.70 -12.40
CA VAL A 50 -4.85 -13.87 -11.61
C VAL A 50 -6.12 -14.50 -12.17
N ILE A 51 -6.32 -15.80 -11.91
CA ILE A 51 -7.52 -16.55 -12.29
C ILE A 51 -8.18 -17.06 -11.02
N GLY A 52 -9.48 -16.82 -10.84
CA GLY A 52 -10.23 -17.38 -9.72
C GLY A 52 -9.81 -16.82 -8.35
N LEU A 53 -9.56 -15.51 -8.27
CA LEU A 53 -9.08 -14.86 -7.05
C LEU A 53 -10.12 -14.94 -5.92
N ALA A 54 -9.84 -15.79 -4.92
CA ALA A 54 -10.42 -15.66 -3.59
C ALA A 54 -9.60 -14.61 -2.81
N TYR A 55 -9.98 -13.34 -2.92
CA TYR A 55 -9.17 -12.23 -2.42
C TYR A 55 -8.89 -12.32 -0.91
N THR A 56 -7.61 -12.48 -0.55
CA THR A 56 -7.10 -12.16 0.77
C THR A 56 -5.98 -11.13 0.64
N LEU A 57 -5.99 -10.11 1.50
CA LEU A 57 -5.10 -8.94 1.39
C LEU A 57 -3.60 -9.28 1.49
N LEU A 58 -3.26 -10.46 2.05
CA LEU A 58 -1.91 -11.00 2.16
C LEU A 58 -1.72 -12.29 1.34
N ALA A 59 -2.57 -12.54 0.33
CA ALA A 59 -2.41 -13.71 -0.53
C ALA A 59 -1.04 -13.66 -1.24
N ASP A 60 -0.33 -14.79 -1.24
CA ASP A 60 0.74 -15.00 -2.20
C ASP A 60 0.12 -15.20 -3.58
N LEU A 61 0.25 -14.18 -4.43
CA LEU A 61 -0.22 -14.19 -5.81
C LEU A 61 0.92 -14.48 -6.79
N SER A 62 2.11 -14.80 -6.29
CA SER A 62 3.29 -15.00 -7.12
C SER A 62 3.12 -16.21 -8.03
N GLN A 63 3.70 -16.13 -9.23
CA GLN A 63 3.59 -17.18 -10.23
C GLN A 63 4.97 -17.54 -10.77
N PRO A 64 5.31 -18.84 -10.83
CA PRO A 64 6.48 -19.30 -11.57
C PRO A 64 6.31 -19.04 -13.06
N ARG A 65 7.42 -18.81 -13.76
CA ARG A 65 7.47 -18.76 -15.22
C ARG A 65 7.30 -20.16 -15.80
N ALA A 66 6.53 -20.27 -16.88
CA ALA A 66 6.40 -21.49 -17.68
C ALA A 66 7.61 -21.72 -18.61
N SER A 67 8.27 -20.64 -19.02
CA SER A 67 9.45 -20.65 -19.89
C SER A 67 10.35 -19.45 -19.59
N ALA A 68 11.55 -19.40 -20.17
CA ALA A 68 12.35 -18.20 -20.13
C ALA A 68 11.56 -17.00 -20.71
N ASP A 69 11.77 -15.83 -20.12
CA ASP A 69 11.19 -14.59 -20.63
C ASP A 69 11.81 -14.22 -21.97
N GLU A 70 11.03 -13.54 -22.80
CA GLU A 70 11.44 -13.05 -24.11
C GLU A 70 11.43 -11.51 -24.09
N GLY A 71 12.32 -10.85 -24.82
CA GLY A 71 12.28 -9.40 -24.88
C GLY A 71 13.36 -8.76 -25.75
N GLY A 72 13.21 -7.46 -25.93
CA GLY A 72 14.15 -6.61 -26.66
C GLY A 72 13.93 -5.13 -26.32
N ALA A 73 14.61 -4.24 -27.03
CA ALA A 73 14.38 -2.81 -26.85
C ALA A 73 12.90 -2.46 -27.14
N GLY A 74 12.19 -1.96 -26.13
CA GLY A 74 10.80 -1.51 -26.23
C GLY A 74 9.72 -2.57 -25.97
N TRP A 75 10.08 -3.85 -25.78
CA TRP A 75 9.09 -4.89 -25.47
C TRP A 75 9.66 -6.00 -24.58
N TYR A 76 8.79 -6.61 -23.79
CA TYR A 76 9.10 -7.74 -22.93
C TYR A 76 7.89 -8.67 -22.85
N LYS A 77 8.12 -9.97 -22.72
CA LYS A 77 7.08 -11.00 -22.62
C LYS A 77 7.45 -12.04 -21.58
N SER A 78 6.48 -12.40 -20.74
CA SER A 78 6.59 -13.50 -19.79
C SER A 78 5.41 -14.44 -19.92
N SER A 79 5.67 -15.75 -19.89
CA SER A 79 4.65 -16.80 -19.87
C SER A 79 4.65 -17.44 -18.49
N LEU A 80 3.50 -17.45 -17.82
CA LEU A 80 3.34 -17.98 -16.46
C LEU A 80 2.80 -19.41 -16.47
N THR A 81 3.14 -20.19 -15.44
CA THR A 81 2.71 -21.59 -15.28
C THR A 81 1.19 -21.76 -15.14
N ASN A 82 0.47 -20.71 -14.73
CA ASN A 82 -0.99 -20.70 -14.68
C ASN A 82 -1.66 -20.45 -16.06
N GLY A 83 -0.88 -20.42 -17.15
CA GLY A 83 -1.37 -20.26 -18.51
C GLY A 83 -1.64 -18.81 -18.93
N ILE A 84 -1.27 -17.84 -18.10
CA ILE A 84 -1.32 -16.42 -18.46
C ILE A 84 -0.03 -16.01 -19.16
N THR A 85 -0.15 -15.28 -20.27
CA THR A 85 0.98 -14.60 -20.92
C THR A 85 0.81 -13.10 -20.79
N ILE A 86 1.91 -12.41 -20.47
CA ILE A 86 1.97 -10.97 -20.29
C ILE A 86 2.98 -10.41 -21.27
N GLU A 87 2.58 -9.37 -22.00
CA GLU A 87 3.46 -8.58 -22.85
C GLU A 87 3.43 -7.12 -22.40
N LEU A 88 4.61 -6.53 -22.32
CA LEU A 88 4.84 -5.19 -21.82
C LEU A 88 5.51 -4.35 -22.90
N ALA A 89 5.07 -3.10 -23.03
CA ALA A 89 5.74 -2.08 -23.82
C ALA A 89 5.67 -0.74 -23.08
N ALA A 90 6.49 0.22 -23.48
CA ALA A 90 6.46 1.56 -22.88
C ALA A 90 6.67 2.65 -23.93
N SER A 91 5.98 3.77 -23.73
CA SER A 91 6.30 5.05 -24.35
C SER A 91 7.03 5.94 -23.33
N GLU A 92 7.30 7.20 -23.70
CA GLU A 92 7.97 8.16 -22.82
C GLU A 92 7.22 8.40 -21.49
N HIS A 93 5.89 8.26 -21.51
CA HIS A 93 5.02 8.60 -20.39
C HIS A 93 3.94 7.56 -20.07
N ALA A 94 3.86 6.44 -20.81
CA ALA A 94 2.88 5.39 -20.57
C ALA A 94 3.51 3.98 -20.60
N GLY A 95 3.08 3.11 -19.69
CA GLY A 95 3.31 1.67 -19.77
C GLY A 95 2.09 0.97 -20.35
N LEU A 96 2.31 0.02 -21.24
CA LEU A 96 1.28 -0.77 -21.92
C LEU A 96 1.39 -2.22 -21.46
N TYR A 97 0.24 -2.81 -21.11
CA TYR A 97 0.11 -4.22 -20.73
C TYR A 97 -0.83 -4.90 -21.72
N SER A 98 -0.41 -6.05 -22.24
CA SER A 98 -1.27 -6.98 -22.99
C SER A 98 -1.30 -8.31 -22.25
N TYR A 99 -2.50 -8.79 -21.94
CA TYR A 99 -2.73 -10.02 -21.20
C TYR A 99 -3.42 -11.05 -22.09
N THR A 100 -2.79 -12.20 -22.28
CA THR A 100 -3.45 -13.39 -22.84
C THR A 100 -3.83 -14.30 -21.68
N LEU A 101 -5.13 -14.50 -21.49
CA LEU A 101 -5.69 -15.28 -20.39
C LEU A 101 -6.12 -16.66 -20.91
N PRO A 102 -5.95 -17.74 -20.12
CA PRO A 102 -6.39 -19.07 -20.55
C PRO A 102 -7.92 -19.12 -20.63
N LYS A 103 -8.44 -19.96 -21.53
CA LYS A 103 -9.88 -20.24 -21.62
C LYS A 103 -10.33 -20.90 -20.31
N ALA A 104 -11.05 -20.17 -19.47
CA ALA A 104 -11.34 -20.60 -18.11
C ALA A 104 -12.43 -21.68 -18.05
N ASN A 105 -12.18 -22.73 -17.27
CA ASN A 105 -13.18 -23.67 -16.78
C ASN A 105 -13.92 -23.05 -15.58
N ASN A 106 -14.81 -22.09 -15.83
CA ASN A 106 -15.69 -21.41 -14.84
C ASN A 106 -15.03 -20.43 -13.84
N ALA A 107 -13.74 -20.06 -13.99
CA ALA A 107 -13.09 -19.06 -13.12
C ALA A 107 -12.91 -17.71 -13.82
N SER A 108 -13.34 -16.61 -13.19
CA SER A 108 -13.16 -15.27 -13.75
C SER A 108 -11.71 -14.79 -13.62
N PRO A 109 -11.09 -14.27 -14.69
CA PRO A 109 -9.80 -13.60 -14.59
C PRO A 109 -9.94 -12.24 -13.92
N SER A 110 -8.88 -11.77 -13.27
CA SER A 110 -8.82 -10.43 -12.66
C SER A 110 -7.41 -9.88 -12.74
N ILE A 111 -7.29 -8.56 -12.77
CA ILE A 111 -6.00 -7.85 -12.66
C ILE A 111 -5.97 -7.19 -11.29
N VAL A 112 -5.07 -7.64 -10.42
CA VAL A 112 -4.84 -7.02 -9.12
C VAL A 112 -3.90 -5.84 -9.30
N VAL A 113 -4.35 -4.63 -8.96
CA VAL A 113 -3.53 -3.42 -8.97
C VAL A 113 -3.03 -3.16 -7.56
N ASN A 114 -1.73 -3.34 -7.34
CA ASN A 114 -1.09 -3.15 -6.05
C ASN A 114 -0.29 -1.83 -6.02
N VAL A 115 -0.85 -0.84 -5.35
CA VAL A 115 -0.24 0.50 -5.18
C VAL A 115 0.77 0.56 -4.04
N SER A 116 0.86 -0.47 -3.21
CA SER A 116 1.82 -0.61 -2.11
C SER A 116 2.97 -1.57 -2.42
N HIS A 117 3.01 -2.16 -3.61
CA HIS A 117 4.08 -3.08 -3.99
C HIS A 117 5.44 -2.39 -3.93
N VAL A 118 6.46 -3.10 -3.50
CA VAL A 118 7.84 -2.63 -3.54
C VAL A 118 8.73 -3.79 -3.88
N LEU A 119 9.77 -3.53 -4.67
CA LEU A 119 10.79 -4.54 -4.92
C LEU A 119 11.45 -4.93 -3.60
N GLN A 120 11.33 -6.21 -3.24
CA GLN A 120 11.88 -6.71 -2.00
C GLN A 120 13.40 -6.78 -2.07
N SER A 121 14.04 -6.48 -0.95
CA SER A 121 15.46 -6.74 -0.76
C SER A 121 15.61 -8.07 -0.04
N PHE A 122 16.34 -9.00 -0.64
CA PHE A 122 16.83 -10.19 0.02
C PHE A 122 17.86 -9.88 1.10
N ARG A 123 18.68 -8.80 0.93
CA ARG A 123 19.79 -8.39 1.82
C ARG A 123 19.77 -9.22 3.11
N GLY A 124 20.59 -10.28 3.15
CA GLY A 124 20.74 -11.21 4.28
C GLY A 124 21.30 -10.56 5.56
N LEU A 125 20.92 -9.30 5.77
CA LEU A 125 21.31 -8.29 6.74
C LEU A 125 20.07 -7.79 7.48
N GLY A 126 19.05 -8.63 7.63
CA GLY A 126 18.18 -8.49 8.79
C GLY A 126 19.04 -8.79 10.01
N GLY A 127 19.69 -7.78 10.61
CA GLY A 127 20.00 -7.89 12.03
C GLY A 127 18.73 -8.39 12.72
N ALA A 128 18.84 -9.31 13.68
CA ALA A 128 17.69 -9.97 14.27
C ALA A 128 16.69 -8.94 14.81
N VAL A 129 15.73 -8.54 13.96
CA VAL A 129 14.63 -7.69 14.37
C VAL A 129 13.82 -8.56 15.30
N ASN A 130 13.82 -8.21 16.57
CA ASN A 130 12.87 -8.80 17.49
C ASN A 130 11.49 -8.28 17.09
N TRP A 131 10.81 -9.04 16.24
CA TRP A 131 9.50 -8.67 15.70
C TRP A 131 8.45 -8.57 16.81
N GLN A 132 8.61 -9.30 17.92
CA GLN A 132 7.76 -9.17 19.10
C GLN A 132 7.93 -7.79 19.75
N ASP A 133 9.16 -7.32 19.96
CA ASP A 133 9.43 -5.98 20.51
C ASP A 133 8.98 -4.90 19.51
N GLY A 134 9.26 -5.10 18.22
CA GLY A 134 8.82 -4.20 17.16
C GLY A 134 7.29 -4.07 17.12
N PHE A 135 6.58 -5.20 17.20
CA PHE A 135 5.12 -5.21 17.30
C PHE A 135 4.63 -4.49 18.56
N SER A 136 5.25 -4.74 19.72
CA SER A 136 4.87 -4.08 20.97
C SER A 136 5.07 -2.56 20.89
N ALA A 137 6.15 -2.08 20.28
CA ALA A 137 6.40 -0.65 20.09
C ALA A 137 5.35 -0.01 19.17
N MET A 138 5.03 -0.67 18.05
CA MET A 138 3.99 -0.20 17.15
C MET A 138 2.60 -0.22 17.82
N GLN A 139 2.30 -1.24 18.62
CA GLN A 139 1.05 -1.35 19.38
C GLN A 139 0.95 -0.22 20.43
N THR A 140 2.03 0.13 21.12
CA THR A 140 2.04 1.29 22.03
C THR A 140 1.68 2.57 21.29
N ASN A 141 2.27 2.83 20.11
CA ASN A 141 1.90 3.98 19.29
C ASN A 141 0.44 3.93 18.83
N ALA A 142 -0.12 2.72 18.70
CA ALA A 142 -1.45 2.50 18.20
C ALA A 142 -2.55 2.61 19.26
N GLU A 143 -2.24 2.39 20.54
CA GLU A 143 -3.20 2.32 21.64
C GLU A 143 -3.00 3.38 22.72
N VAL A 144 -1.77 3.89 22.89
CA VAL A 144 -1.44 4.84 23.96
C VAL A 144 -1.37 6.24 23.38
N THR A 145 -2.22 7.14 23.89
CA THR A 145 -2.17 8.54 23.49
C THR A 145 -0.88 9.15 24.04
N PRO A 146 -0.02 9.74 23.18
CA PRO A 146 1.22 10.34 23.64
C PRO A 146 0.95 11.59 24.50
N PRO A 147 1.86 11.94 25.42
CA PRO A 147 1.79 13.20 26.12
C PRO A 147 2.03 14.38 25.16
N LEU A 148 1.35 15.49 25.38
CA LEU A 148 1.55 16.73 24.63
C LEU A 148 2.69 17.55 25.26
N GLU A 149 3.92 17.08 25.14
CA GLU A 149 5.08 17.72 25.80
C GLU A 149 5.67 18.89 25.00
N THR A 150 5.84 18.71 23.69
CA THR A 150 6.40 19.72 22.79
C THR A 150 5.38 20.14 21.75
N VAL A 151 4.59 21.16 22.08
CA VAL A 151 3.53 21.68 21.21
C VAL A 151 4.10 22.13 19.86
N ASP A 152 3.56 21.62 18.76
CA ASP A 152 3.82 22.14 17.41
C ASP A 152 3.16 23.53 17.28
N PRO A 153 3.93 24.61 17.03
CA PRO A 153 3.35 25.95 16.83
C PRO A 153 2.31 26.02 15.71
N ARG A 154 2.36 25.10 14.74
CA ARG A 154 1.43 24.98 13.60
C ARG A 154 0.31 23.95 13.82
N ALA A 155 0.36 23.19 14.90
CA ALA A 155 -0.66 22.23 15.31
C ALA A 155 -0.64 22.10 16.84
N PRO A 156 -1.30 23.02 17.57
CA PRO A 156 -1.22 23.05 19.03
C PRO A 156 -1.74 21.78 19.73
N ASP A 157 -2.50 20.98 18.99
CA ASP A 157 -3.03 19.67 19.38
C ASP A 157 -2.09 18.49 19.07
N ALA A 158 -0.86 18.76 18.63
CA ALA A 158 0.15 17.75 18.30
C ALA A 158 1.51 18.05 18.94
N SER A 159 2.27 16.97 19.16
CA SER A 159 3.67 17.06 19.57
C SER A 159 4.59 17.05 18.35
N THR A 160 5.72 17.75 18.44
CA THR A 160 6.83 17.65 17.47
C THR A 160 7.73 16.44 17.69
N LYS A 161 7.61 15.77 18.85
CA LYS A 161 8.38 14.58 19.20
C LYS A 161 7.57 13.30 18.99
N GLU A 162 6.31 13.33 19.40
CA GLU A 162 5.44 12.16 19.38
C GLU A 162 4.38 12.24 18.29
N GLY A 163 4.20 11.13 17.56
CA GLY A 163 3.14 10.99 16.56
C GLY A 163 1.81 10.58 17.18
N ARG A 164 0.73 10.63 16.39
CA ARG A 164 -0.61 10.16 16.78
C ARG A 164 -1.37 10.96 17.87
N GLY A 165 -1.21 12.28 17.94
CA GLY A 165 -1.90 13.13 18.94
C GLY A 165 -3.45 13.10 18.93
N ALA A 166 -4.08 12.74 17.80
CA ALA A 166 -5.55 12.64 17.69
C ALA A 166 -6.11 11.26 18.06
N LEU A 167 -5.30 10.39 18.69
CA LEU A 167 -5.67 9.01 19.01
C LEU A 167 -6.96 8.87 19.85
N PRO A 168 -7.31 9.76 20.79
CA PRO A 168 -8.57 9.64 21.53
C PRO A 168 -9.81 9.60 20.63
N ASP A 169 -9.87 10.43 19.58
CA ASP A 169 -10.97 10.37 18.61
C ASP A 169 -10.91 9.10 17.75
N TRP A 170 -9.70 8.71 17.34
CA TRP A 170 -9.49 7.51 16.54
C TRP A 170 -10.02 6.25 17.24
N LEU A 171 -9.73 6.10 18.53
CA LEU A 171 -10.16 4.96 19.33
C LEU A 171 -11.65 5.05 19.70
N GLN A 172 -12.15 6.25 20.02
CA GLN A 172 -13.54 6.43 20.45
C GLN A 172 -14.54 6.34 19.29
N TYR A 173 -14.27 7.02 18.17
CA TYR A 173 -15.21 7.20 17.08
C TYR A 173 -14.86 6.40 15.82
N GLY A 174 -13.61 5.96 15.68
CA GLY A 174 -13.10 5.40 14.42
C GLY A 174 -12.88 6.46 13.34
N TYR A 175 -12.91 7.74 13.68
CA TYR A 175 -12.57 8.86 12.79
C TYR A 175 -12.10 10.04 13.63
N ILE A 176 -11.43 11.03 13.02
CA ILE A 176 -10.88 12.16 13.75
C ILE A 176 -11.80 13.37 13.56
N THR A 177 -12.21 14.00 14.65
CA THR A 177 -13.06 15.20 14.55
C THR A 177 -12.22 16.45 14.28
N SER A 178 -12.87 17.53 13.85
CA SER A 178 -12.22 18.83 13.64
C SER A 178 -11.68 19.49 14.93
N ARG A 179 -11.84 18.87 16.11
CA ARG A 179 -11.16 19.33 17.34
C ARG A 179 -9.64 19.16 17.27
N PHE A 180 -9.19 18.24 16.40
CA PHE A 180 -7.78 18.04 16.08
C PHE A 180 -7.48 18.62 14.71
N THR A 181 -6.34 19.28 14.57
CA THR A 181 -5.91 19.78 13.27
C THR A 181 -5.58 18.61 12.34
N ARG A 182 -5.69 18.84 11.02
CA ARG A 182 -5.30 17.84 10.00
C ARG A 182 -6.11 16.53 10.12
N ALA A 183 -7.37 16.60 10.59
CA ALA A 183 -8.20 15.43 10.90
C ALA A 183 -8.26 14.39 9.77
N VAL A 184 -8.52 14.84 8.53
CA VAL A 184 -8.64 13.96 7.36
C VAL A 184 -7.31 13.29 7.02
N SER A 185 -6.20 14.05 6.94
CA SER A 185 -4.90 13.47 6.59
C SER A 185 -4.38 12.55 7.69
N ARG A 186 -4.56 12.91 8.98
CA ARG A 186 -4.24 12.03 10.12
C ARG A 186 -5.04 10.74 10.06
N ALA A 187 -6.30 10.76 9.65
CA ALA A 187 -7.11 9.54 9.54
C ALA A 187 -6.58 8.59 8.45
N VAL A 188 -6.08 9.13 7.33
CA VAL A 188 -5.42 8.34 6.27
C VAL A 188 -4.07 7.79 6.75
N GLU A 189 -3.28 8.60 7.45
CA GLU A 189 -2.01 8.17 8.05
C GLU A 189 -2.22 7.06 9.07
N TYR A 190 -3.17 7.23 9.99
CA TYR A 190 -3.43 6.27 11.06
C TYR A 190 -3.96 4.96 10.48
N SER A 191 -4.84 5.03 9.47
CA SER A 191 -5.28 3.87 8.71
C SER A 191 -4.11 3.08 8.12
N THR A 192 -3.12 3.79 7.55
CA THR A 192 -1.92 3.18 6.98
C THR A 192 -1.05 2.54 8.06
N ASN A 193 -0.86 3.20 9.21
CA ASN A 193 -0.08 2.61 10.31
C ASN A 193 -0.78 1.38 10.90
N ASP A 194 -2.10 1.39 11.06
CA ASP A 194 -2.86 0.22 11.53
C ASP A 194 -2.77 -0.93 10.52
N PHE A 195 -2.74 -0.65 9.21
CA PHE A 195 -2.46 -1.68 8.21
C PHE A 195 -1.04 -2.26 8.33
N GLY A 196 -0.04 -1.42 8.62
CA GLY A 196 1.32 -1.87 8.94
C GLY A 196 1.34 -2.78 10.18
N LEU A 197 0.61 -2.41 11.22
CA LEU A 197 0.50 -3.21 12.45
C LEU A 197 -0.18 -4.55 12.21
N TYR A 198 -1.22 -4.59 11.37
CA TYR A 198 -1.83 -5.83 10.89
C TYR A 198 -0.83 -6.75 10.19
N GLN A 199 0.01 -6.22 9.29
CA GLN A 199 0.99 -7.03 8.57
C GLN A 199 1.99 -7.71 9.52
N VAL A 200 2.49 -6.98 10.52
CA VAL A 200 3.40 -7.53 11.54
C VAL A 200 2.66 -8.53 12.42
N ALA A 201 1.43 -8.22 12.87
CA ALA A 201 0.60 -9.13 13.66
C ALA A 201 0.36 -10.46 12.94
N ALA A 202 0.02 -10.40 11.64
CA ALA A 202 -0.21 -11.57 10.80
C ALA A 202 1.04 -12.44 10.67
N GLY A 203 2.20 -11.82 10.42
CA GLY A 203 3.49 -12.53 10.37
C GLY A 203 3.88 -13.19 11.70
N LEU A 204 3.44 -12.64 12.83
CA LEU A 204 3.63 -13.18 14.17
C LEU A 204 2.55 -14.18 14.62
N GLY A 205 1.52 -14.43 13.80
CA GLY A 205 0.39 -15.29 14.17
C GLY A 205 -0.56 -14.69 15.22
N LYS A 206 -0.51 -13.37 15.47
CA LYS A 206 -1.38 -12.65 16.41
C LYS A 206 -2.72 -12.31 15.76
N THR A 207 -3.58 -13.30 15.62
CA THR A 207 -4.82 -13.21 14.81
C THR A 207 -5.84 -12.20 15.35
N GLU A 208 -6.04 -12.13 16.67
CA GLU A 208 -7.00 -11.19 17.30
C GLU A 208 -6.55 -9.73 17.17
N ASP A 209 -5.29 -9.46 17.52
CA ASP A 209 -4.64 -8.16 17.30
C ASP A 209 -4.73 -7.78 15.80
N GLY A 210 -4.36 -8.71 14.93
CA GLY A 210 -4.40 -8.54 13.48
C GLY A 210 -5.80 -8.18 12.96
N ALA A 211 -6.85 -8.84 13.45
CA ALA A 211 -8.23 -8.55 13.06
C ALA A 211 -8.64 -7.13 13.49
N THR A 212 -8.25 -6.70 14.69
CA THR A 212 -8.49 -5.35 15.19
C THR A 212 -7.87 -4.31 14.27
N TYR A 213 -6.58 -4.45 13.97
CA TYR A 213 -5.84 -3.49 13.15
C TYR A 213 -6.24 -3.51 11.67
N LEU A 214 -6.62 -4.67 11.13
CA LEU A 214 -7.17 -4.77 9.79
C LEU A 214 -8.54 -4.09 9.66
N ASN A 215 -9.37 -4.17 10.69
CA ASN A 215 -10.65 -3.47 10.68
C ASN A 215 -10.43 -1.95 10.81
N ARG A 216 -9.56 -1.53 11.73
CA ARG A 216 -9.26 -0.11 11.98
C ARG A 216 -8.54 0.55 10.81
N SER A 217 -7.76 -0.17 10.02
CA SER A 217 -7.12 0.36 8.80
C SER A 217 -8.09 0.81 7.71
N ARG A 218 -9.38 0.45 7.82
CA ARG A 218 -10.44 0.87 6.89
C ARG A 218 -11.12 2.17 7.32
N ASN A 219 -10.79 2.70 8.49
CA ASN A 219 -11.46 3.85 9.10
C ASN A 219 -11.30 5.16 8.32
N TRP A 220 -10.30 5.31 7.44
CA TRP A 220 -10.24 6.44 6.51
C TRP A 220 -11.55 6.62 5.73
N ARG A 221 -12.29 5.53 5.46
CA ARG A 221 -13.58 5.57 4.76
C ARG A 221 -14.64 6.34 5.52
N ASN A 222 -14.52 6.48 6.85
CA ASN A 222 -15.43 7.29 7.65
C ASN A 222 -15.36 8.78 7.28
N HIS A 223 -14.25 9.23 6.67
CA HIS A 223 -14.13 10.57 6.13
C HIS A 223 -14.60 10.69 4.68
N TRP A 224 -14.86 9.59 3.96
CA TRP A 224 -15.34 9.64 2.59
C TRP A 224 -16.80 10.09 2.52
N ASN A 225 -17.04 11.31 2.04
CA ASN A 225 -18.37 11.83 1.77
C ASN A 225 -18.69 11.65 0.28
N PRO A 226 -19.57 10.72 -0.11
CA PRO A 226 -19.93 10.51 -1.51
C PRO A 226 -20.66 11.71 -2.14
N ASN A 227 -21.21 12.60 -1.32
CA ASN A 227 -21.96 13.78 -1.76
C ASN A 227 -21.11 15.06 -1.81
N ALA A 228 -19.84 15.00 -1.41
CA ALA A 228 -18.94 16.14 -1.57
C ALA A 228 -18.60 16.30 -3.06
N ILE A 229 -18.71 17.52 -3.59
CA ILE A 229 -18.50 17.82 -5.00
C ILE A 229 -17.20 18.63 -5.15
N SER A 230 -16.30 18.18 -6.02
CA SER A 230 -15.11 18.93 -6.42
C SER A 230 -14.84 18.75 -7.91
N GLU A 231 -14.63 19.84 -8.63
CA GLU A 231 -14.41 19.87 -10.10
C GLU A 231 -15.43 19.04 -10.91
N GLY A 232 -16.70 19.04 -10.50
CA GLY A 232 -17.75 18.27 -11.17
C GLY A 232 -17.75 16.77 -10.88
N HIS A 233 -16.89 16.32 -9.96
CA HIS A 233 -16.83 14.94 -9.48
C HIS A 233 -17.44 14.81 -8.08
N ASN A 234 -18.18 13.72 -7.86
CA ASN A 234 -18.74 13.38 -6.56
C ASN A 234 -17.78 12.48 -5.78
N GLY A 235 -17.71 12.70 -4.47
CA GLY A 235 -16.87 11.92 -3.57
C GLY A 235 -15.59 12.67 -3.22
N SER A 236 -15.45 13.01 -1.94
CA SER A 236 -14.19 13.53 -1.40
C SER A 236 -14.10 13.21 0.09
N MET A 237 -12.87 13.17 0.60
CA MET A 237 -12.66 13.03 2.04
C MET A 237 -12.88 14.38 2.72
N VAL A 238 -13.74 14.41 3.73
CA VAL A 238 -14.10 15.62 4.48
C VAL A 238 -14.07 15.36 6.00
N PRO A 239 -13.83 16.39 6.83
CA PRO A 239 -13.85 16.25 8.28
C PRO A 239 -15.23 15.84 8.80
N ARG A 240 -15.25 15.28 10.00
CA ARG A 240 -16.49 14.91 10.70
C ARG A 240 -16.59 15.64 12.04
N SER A 241 -17.82 15.88 12.46
CA SER A 241 -18.11 16.33 13.82
C SER A 241 -18.21 15.13 14.77
N ALA A 242 -18.23 15.39 16.08
CA ALA A 242 -18.37 14.34 17.09
C ALA A 242 -19.69 13.54 16.96
N ASN A 243 -20.74 14.12 16.37
CA ASN A 243 -22.02 13.42 16.16
C ASN A 243 -22.02 12.54 14.88
N GLY A 244 -20.92 12.51 14.12
CA GLY A 244 -20.77 11.72 12.90
C GLY A 244 -21.22 12.42 11.63
N SER A 245 -21.75 13.64 11.70
CA SER A 245 -22.06 14.43 10.51
C SER A 245 -20.79 14.85 9.79
N PHE A 246 -20.84 14.88 8.45
CA PHE A 246 -19.80 15.54 7.67
C PHE A 246 -19.83 17.05 7.92
N ILE A 247 -18.66 17.65 8.00
CA ILE A 247 -18.50 19.10 8.08
C ILE A 247 -18.38 19.62 6.64
N PRO A 248 -19.20 20.62 6.24
CA PRO A 248 -19.06 21.25 4.94
C PRO A 248 -17.65 21.81 4.74
N GLN A 249 -16.95 21.32 3.72
CA GLN A 249 -15.64 21.81 3.33
C GLN A 249 -15.54 21.70 1.80
N ASP A 250 -14.99 22.73 1.15
CA ASP A 250 -14.57 22.63 -0.25
C ASP A 250 -13.27 21.82 -0.32
N PRO A 251 -13.23 20.66 -1.00
CA PRO A 251 -12.01 19.87 -1.12
C PRO A 251 -10.86 20.60 -1.83
N LYS A 252 -11.14 21.69 -2.56
CA LYS A 252 -10.13 22.54 -3.19
C LYS A 252 -9.50 23.52 -2.21
N ASP A 253 -10.19 23.80 -1.10
CA ASP A 253 -9.74 24.76 -0.11
C ASP A 253 -8.99 24.04 1.02
N CYS A 254 -7.70 24.32 1.11
CA CYS A 254 -6.84 23.86 2.19
C CYS A 254 -6.99 24.71 3.47
N GLY A 255 -7.85 25.73 3.47
CA GLY A 255 -8.02 26.68 4.58
C GLY A 255 -6.80 27.57 4.79
N GLY A 256 -5.92 27.65 3.78
CA GLY A 256 -4.59 28.28 3.82
C GLY A 256 -3.46 27.27 3.59
N CYS A 257 -2.61 27.53 2.59
CA CYS A 257 -1.30 26.90 2.49
C CYS A 257 -0.38 27.56 3.53
N TYR A 258 0.37 26.74 4.26
CA TYR A 258 1.37 27.19 5.25
C TYR A 258 2.31 28.28 4.73
#